data_AF-A0A7W6D0G8-F1
#
_entry.id   AF-A0A7W6D0G8-F1
#
_cell.length_a   1.000
_cell.length_b   1.000
_cell.length_c   1.000
_cell.angle_alpha   90.00
_cell.angle_beta   90.00
_cell.angle_gamma   90.00
#
_symmetry.space_group_name_H-M   'P 1'
#
loop_
_entity.id
_entity.type
_entity.pdbx_description
1 polymer ?
#
loop_
_entity_poly.entity_id
_entity_poly.type
_entity_poly.pdbx_seq_one_letter_code
_entity_poly.pdbx_strand_id
1 'polypeptide(L)'
;MTGGDFPDLPSLRAGGKPALARALARLERAAGTAEAARLLDAADAEPKGEVLGLTGPPGVGKSTLTGALVRMFRDRGLTVGVIAVDPSSMRSGGALLGDRARIPSDPEDGGLFIRSFAARDRLGGLSDLAFGAVVLMRALFDRVVVETVGVGQSEADVALVGDTILLAVQPASGDALQFIKAGVMELPDVVAVTKADIGPAARRARDELESALTLASPNDARWTPPVALISSQTGEGLDALAGHLSAHSAFLQTDGRLEQRRRAQAEARIVAALRSRFGTEGVRAALGGLLGSEGGQFGREAAAARLLLERLHAVR
;
A
#
# COMPACT_ATOMS: atom_id res chain seq x y z
N MET A 1 5.05 18.58 -28.12
CA MET A 1 4.86 19.58 -27.05
C MET A 1 4.67 18.87 -25.72
N THR A 2 5.69 18.74 -24.87
CA THR A 2 5.50 18.40 -23.44
C THR A 2 6.80 18.68 -22.69
N GLY A 3 6.97 19.93 -22.26
CA GLY A 3 8.10 20.41 -21.46
C GLY A 3 7.71 21.63 -20.62
N GLY A 4 6.50 21.64 -20.06
CA GLY A 4 6.15 22.59 -18.99
C GLY A 4 6.50 21.99 -17.64
N ASP A 5 6.56 22.73 -16.54
CA ASP A 5 6.79 22.21 -15.18
C ASP A 5 5.60 21.38 -14.64
N PHE A 6 5.81 20.59 -13.57
CA PHE A 6 4.67 20.01 -12.84
C PHE A 6 3.77 21.13 -12.33
N PRO A 7 2.43 20.97 -12.33
CA PRO A 7 1.57 21.91 -11.64
C PRO A 7 1.92 21.92 -10.15
N ASP A 8 1.88 23.09 -9.52
CA ASP A 8 2.03 23.20 -8.07
C ASP A 8 0.83 22.57 -7.34
N LEU A 9 1.01 22.31 -6.04
CA LEU A 9 -0.01 21.67 -5.22
C LEU A 9 -1.34 22.46 -5.17
N PRO A 10 -1.34 23.81 -5.06
CA PRO A 10 -2.56 24.60 -5.16
C PRO A 10 -3.31 24.40 -6.50
N SER A 11 -2.61 24.37 -7.62
CA SER A 11 -3.20 24.11 -8.94
C SER A 11 -3.79 22.71 -9.05
N LEU A 12 -3.16 21.71 -8.41
CA LEU A 12 -3.70 20.35 -8.33
C LEU A 12 -5.00 20.29 -7.51
N ARG A 13 -5.05 20.99 -6.37
CA ARG A 13 -6.26 21.10 -5.54
C ARG A 13 -7.42 21.73 -6.32
N ALA A 14 -7.15 22.79 -7.08
CA ALA A 14 -8.17 23.47 -7.89
C ALA A 14 -8.57 22.70 -9.16
N GLY A 15 -7.64 21.94 -9.75
CA GLY A 15 -7.83 21.29 -11.05
C GLY A 15 -8.56 19.94 -11.03
N GLY A 16 -8.90 19.43 -9.85
CA GLY A 16 -9.70 18.21 -9.65
C GLY A 16 -9.13 16.94 -10.30
N LYS A 17 -10.01 15.97 -10.56
CA LYS A 17 -9.65 14.63 -11.10
C LYS A 17 -8.80 14.69 -12.38
N PRO A 18 -9.08 15.55 -13.39
CA PRO A 18 -8.27 15.62 -14.60
C PRO A 18 -6.84 16.12 -14.36
N ALA A 19 -6.66 17.09 -13.45
CA ALA A 19 -5.32 17.60 -13.11
C ALA A 19 -4.49 16.53 -12.41
N LEU A 20 -5.08 15.82 -11.45
CA LEU A 20 -4.43 14.68 -10.78
C LEU A 20 -4.05 13.58 -11.78
N ALA A 21 -4.96 13.18 -12.66
CA ALA A 21 -4.68 12.14 -13.66
C ALA A 21 -3.49 12.50 -14.57
N ARG A 22 -3.41 13.77 -15.00
CA ARG A 22 -2.27 14.28 -15.79
C ARG A 22 -0.97 14.30 -14.99
N ALA A 23 -1.03 14.70 -13.72
CA ALA A 23 0.13 14.71 -12.84
C ALA A 23 0.69 13.30 -12.61
N LEU A 24 -0.18 12.32 -12.35
CA LEU A 24 0.21 10.90 -12.21
C LEU A 24 0.82 10.35 -13.50
N ALA A 25 0.22 10.62 -14.66
CA ALA A 25 0.76 10.20 -15.96
C ALA A 25 2.11 10.88 -16.29
N ARG A 26 2.39 12.03 -15.70
CA ARG A 26 3.69 12.70 -15.82
C ARG A 26 4.71 12.13 -14.83
N LEU A 27 4.32 11.87 -13.59
CA LEU A 27 5.19 11.18 -12.61
C LEU A 27 5.69 9.85 -13.15
N GLU A 28 4.85 9.11 -13.89
CA GLU A 28 5.26 7.86 -14.54
C GLU A 28 6.42 8.04 -15.52
N ARG A 29 6.45 9.16 -16.25
CA ARG A 29 7.50 9.47 -17.24
C ARG A 29 8.72 10.18 -16.65
N ALA A 30 8.53 10.90 -15.55
CA ALA A 30 9.56 11.71 -14.90
C ALA A 30 10.05 11.09 -13.57
N ALA A 31 9.85 9.78 -13.39
CA ALA A 31 10.23 9.08 -12.16
C ALA A 31 11.73 9.27 -11.86
N GLY A 32 12.05 9.61 -10.61
CA GLY A 32 13.43 9.82 -10.16
C GLY A 32 14.07 11.15 -10.58
N THR A 33 13.34 12.06 -11.21
CA THR A 33 13.81 13.42 -11.53
C THR A 33 13.67 14.36 -10.32
N ALA A 34 14.48 15.43 -10.29
CA ALA A 34 14.39 16.46 -9.25
C ALA A 34 13.04 17.20 -9.27
N GLU A 35 12.42 17.36 -10.45
CA GLU A 35 11.09 17.95 -10.59
C GLU A 35 10.00 17.10 -9.93
N ALA A 36 10.03 15.78 -10.17
CA ALA A 36 9.10 14.86 -9.53
C ALA A 36 9.30 14.83 -8.01
N ALA A 37 10.55 14.83 -7.54
CA ALA A 37 10.87 14.90 -6.12
C ALA A 37 10.31 16.18 -5.47
N ARG A 38 10.53 17.36 -6.06
CA ARG A 38 10.00 18.63 -5.54
C ARG A 38 8.47 18.63 -5.38
N LEU A 39 7.75 18.10 -6.36
CA LEU A 39 6.29 17.98 -6.26
C LEU A 39 5.87 17.05 -5.12
N LEU A 40 6.53 15.89 -5.00
CA LEU A 40 6.21 14.90 -3.97
C LEU A 40 6.57 15.41 -2.57
N ASP A 41 7.70 16.10 -2.41
CA ASP A 41 8.11 16.71 -1.14
C ASP A 41 7.11 17.80 -0.71
N ALA A 42 6.65 18.64 -1.65
CA ALA A 42 5.62 19.64 -1.36
C ALA A 42 4.29 19.00 -0.94
N ALA A 43 3.89 17.90 -1.57
CA ALA A 43 2.70 17.15 -1.19
C ALA A 43 2.86 16.43 0.15
N ASP A 44 4.05 15.90 0.44
CA ASP A 44 4.36 15.22 1.70
C ASP A 44 4.37 16.18 2.90
N ALA A 45 4.82 17.42 2.68
CA ALA A 45 4.83 18.48 3.69
C ALA A 45 3.44 19.03 4.02
N GLU A 46 2.47 18.88 3.12
CA GLU A 46 1.09 19.35 3.30
C GLU A 46 0.05 18.21 3.16
N PRO A 47 0.09 17.18 4.02
CA PRO A 47 -0.91 16.12 3.98
C PRO A 47 -2.26 16.68 4.40
N LYS A 48 -3.32 16.32 3.66
CA LYS A 48 -4.71 16.66 3.98
C LYS A 48 -5.40 15.54 4.74
N GLY A 49 -5.21 14.30 4.28
CA GLY A 49 -5.92 13.13 4.78
C GLY A 49 -5.02 12.06 5.39
N GLU A 50 -5.65 10.93 5.69
CA GLU A 50 -4.96 9.74 6.19
C GLU A 50 -5.05 8.59 5.19
N VAL A 51 -4.04 7.72 5.22
CA VAL A 51 -3.92 6.54 4.37
C VAL A 51 -4.35 5.31 5.16
N LEU A 52 -5.38 4.63 4.65
CA LEU A 52 -5.81 3.32 5.10
C LEU A 52 -5.21 2.26 4.18
N GLY A 53 -4.25 1.49 4.69
CA GLY A 53 -3.74 0.30 4.01
C GLY A 53 -4.66 -0.88 4.24
N LEU A 54 -5.22 -1.46 3.18
CA LEU A 54 -6.05 -2.66 3.24
C LEU A 54 -5.28 -3.86 2.68
N THR A 55 -5.12 -4.88 3.51
CA THR A 55 -4.43 -6.12 3.15
C THR A 55 -5.18 -7.36 3.63
N GLY A 56 -4.75 -8.53 3.19
CA GLY A 56 -5.36 -9.81 3.52
C GLY A 56 -5.31 -10.81 2.37
N PRO A 57 -5.54 -12.11 2.65
CA PRO A 57 -5.34 -13.18 1.67
C PRO A 57 -6.24 -13.05 0.44
N PRO A 58 -5.97 -13.77 -0.66
CA PRO A 58 -6.80 -13.74 -1.85
C PRO A 58 -8.20 -14.28 -1.52
N GLY A 59 -9.23 -13.71 -2.14
CA GLY A 59 -10.62 -14.18 -1.95
C GLY A 59 -11.28 -13.80 -0.63
N VAL A 60 -10.58 -13.09 0.27
CA VAL A 60 -11.17 -12.55 1.52
C VAL A 60 -12.23 -11.48 1.25
N GLY A 61 -12.24 -10.87 0.06
CA GLY A 61 -13.20 -9.84 -0.33
C GLY A 61 -12.69 -8.41 -0.14
N LYS A 62 -11.38 -8.18 -0.27
CA LYS A 62 -10.75 -6.84 -0.15
C LYS A 62 -11.41 -5.80 -1.05
N SER A 63 -11.56 -6.07 -2.35
CA SER A 63 -12.14 -5.08 -3.28
C SER A 63 -13.60 -4.76 -2.99
N THR A 64 -14.37 -5.76 -2.53
CA THR A 64 -15.74 -5.55 -2.06
C THR A 64 -15.76 -4.69 -0.78
N LEU A 65 -14.81 -4.93 0.14
CA LEU A 65 -14.63 -4.10 1.33
C LEU A 65 -14.17 -2.68 0.97
N THR A 66 -13.28 -2.49 0.01
CA THR A 66 -12.89 -1.18 -0.52
C THR A 66 -14.10 -0.42 -1.03
N GLY A 67 -14.97 -1.05 -1.82
CA GLY A 67 -16.23 -0.44 -2.28
C GLY A 67 -17.15 -0.02 -1.12
N ALA A 68 -17.28 -0.87 -0.10
CA ALA A 68 -18.06 -0.56 1.10
C ALA A 68 -17.47 0.61 1.92
N LEU A 69 -16.15 0.64 2.09
CA LEU A 69 -15.43 1.73 2.77
C LEU A 69 -15.54 3.05 2.01
N VAL A 70 -15.39 3.01 0.68
CA VAL A 70 -15.58 4.19 -0.18
C VAL A 70 -16.97 4.76 0.03
N ARG A 71 -18.03 3.94 -0.11
CA ARG A 71 -19.41 4.38 0.11
C ARG A 71 -19.58 4.99 1.50
N MET A 72 -19.12 4.30 2.54
CA MET A 72 -19.20 4.77 3.93
C MET A 72 -18.51 6.14 4.14
N PHE A 73 -17.34 6.37 3.53
CA PHE A 73 -16.65 7.65 3.63
C PHE A 73 -17.34 8.76 2.81
N ARG A 74 -17.84 8.42 1.61
CA ARG A 74 -18.59 9.38 0.76
C ARG A 74 -19.93 9.78 1.39
N ASP A 75 -20.64 8.85 2.02
CA ASP A 75 -21.88 9.12 2.77
C ASP A 75 -21.64 10.07 3.96
N ARG A 76 -20.41 10.15 4.47
CA ARG A 76 -19.95 11.10 5.50
C ARG A 76 -19.41 12.42 4.91
N GLY A 77 -19.52 12.63 3.59
CA GLY A 77 -19.06 13.82 2.90
C GLY A 77 -17.54 13.90 2.65
N LEU A 78 -16.77 12.85 2.97
CA LEU A 78 -15.31 12.84 2.85
C LEU A 78 -14.87 12.53 1.43
N THR A 79 -13.90 13.26 0.89
CA THR A 79 -13.24 12.95 -0.39
C THR A 79 -12.33 11.72 -0.25
N VAL A 80 -12.41 10.79 -1.21
CA VAL A 80 -11.73 9.50 -1.16
C VAL A 80 -10.88 9.27 -2.40
N GLY A 81 -9.60 8.99 -2.17
CA GLY A 81 -8.70 8.42 -3.15
C GLY A 81 -8.59 6.90 -2.96
N VAL A 82 -8.56 6.13 -4.04
CA VAL A 82 -8.32 4.68 -4.00
C VAL A 82 -7.15 4.31 -4.91
N ILE A 83 -6.21 3.57 -4.36
CA ILE A 83 -5.08 2.96 -5.05
C ILE A 83 -5.24 1.45 -4.94
N ALA A 84 -5.59 0.80 -6.04
CA ALA A 84 -5.67 -0.65 -6.12
C ALA A 84 -4.37 -1.19 -6.74
N VAL A 85 -3.71 -2.12 -6.06
CA VAL A 85 -2.53 -2.80 -6.59
C VAL A 85 -2.97 -4.16 -7.10
N ASP A 86 -2.84 -4.37 -8.41
CA ASP A 86 -3.21 -5.61 -9.11
C ASP A 86 -1.97 -6.46 -9.38
N PRO A 87 -2.06 -7.80 -9.41
CA PRO A 87 -0.94 -8.65 -9.79
C PRO A 87 -0.58 -8.41 -11.26
N SER A 88 0.72 -8.40 -11.57
CA SER A 88 1.18 -8.39 -12.97
C SER A 88 1.05 -9.77 -13.61
N SER A 89 0.71 -9.80 -14.89
CA SER A 89 0.74 -11.03 -15.69
C SER A 89 2.17 -11.49 -15.89
N MET A 90 2.51 -12.70 -15.40
CA MET A 90 3.82 -13.32 -15.63
C MET A 90 4.14 -13.59 -17.11
N ARG A 91 3.12 -13.60 -18.00
CA ARG A 91 3.29 -13.96 -19.42
C ARG A 91 3.33 -12.75 -20.35
N SER A 92 2.61 -11.67 -20.04
CA SER A 92 2.53 -10.49 -20.91
C SER A 92 3.12 -9.21 -20.30
N GLY A 93 3.52 -9.22 -19.02
CA GLY A 93 4.00 -8.03 -18.32
C GLY A 93 2.92 -6.94 -18.10
N GLY A 94 1.69 -7.19 -18.53
CA GLY A 94 0.54 -6.29 -18.35
C GLY A 94 -0.21 -6.54 -17.03
N ALA A 95 -0.92 -5.53 -16.54
CA ALA A 95 -1.81 -5.69 -15.39
C ALA A 95 -3.11 -6.42 -15.78
N LEU A 96 -3.54 -7.36 -14.95
CA LEU A 96 -4.92 -7.85 -14.92
C LEU A 96 -5.74 -6.79 -14.16
N LEU A 97 -6.12 -5.70 -14.83
CA LEU A 97 -6.85 -4.53 -14.25
C LEU A 97 -8.32 -4.87 -13.92
N GLY A 98 -8.54 -5.94 -13.15
CA GLY A 98 -9.87 -6.50 -12.84
C GLY A 98 -10.52 -5.89 -11.61
N ASP A 99 -9.74 -5.38 -10.65
CA ASP A 99 -10.28 -5.02 -9.34
C ASP A 99 -11.00 -3.66 -9.36
N ARG A 100 -10.65 -2.77 -10.30
CA ARG A 100 -11.38 -1.52 -10.55
C ARG A 100 -12.85 -1.74 -10.92
N ALA A 101 -13.18 -2.84 -11.62
CA ALA A 101 -14.55 -3.13 -12.02
C ALA A 101 -15.45 -3.53 -10.83
N ARG A 102 -14.86 -3.89 -9.68
CA ARG A 102 -15.58 -4.32 -8.48
C ARG A 102 -15.87 -3.17 -7.51
N ILE A 103 -15.27 -1.99 -7.74
CA ILE A 103 -15.51 -0.80 -6.92
C ILE A 103 -16.56 0.05 -7.65
N PRO A 104 -17.78 0.17 -7.11
CA PRO A 104 -18.80 1.04 -7.69
C PRO A 104 -18.25 2.46 -7.74
N SER A 105 -18.25 3.07 -8.93
CA SER A 105 -17.83 4.46 -9.10
C SER A 105 -18.77 5.17 -10.05
N ASP A 106 -19.26 6.33 -9.61
CA ASP A 106 -19.91 7.30 -10.47
C ASP A 106 -18.81 8.18 -11.09
N PRO A 107 -18.65 8.21 -12.42
CA PRO A 107 -17.70 9.09 -13.08
C PRO A 107 -17.87 10.58 -12.72
N GLU A 108 -19.09 10.99 -12.36
CA GLU A 108 -19.41 12.36 -11.97
C GLU A 108 -19.12 12.65 -10.49
N ASP A 109 -18.83 11.65 -9.64
CA ASP A 109 -18.46 11.87 -8.24
C ASP A 109 -17.10 12.57 -8.16
N GLY A 110 -17.12 13.90 -8.06
CA GLY A 110 -15.92 14.74 -7.96
C GLY A 110 -15.06 14.43 -6.73
N GLY A 111 -15.63 13.81 -5.70
CA GLY A 111 -14.91 13.45 -4.47
C GLY A 111 -14.35 12.04 -4.45
N LEU A 112 -14.46 11.26 -5.52
CA LEU A 112 -13.87 9.92 -5.65
C LEU A 112 -12.86 9.85 -6.80
N PHE A 113 -11.65 9.40 -6.52
CA PHE A 113 -10.65 9.10 -7.55
C PHE A 113 -10.05 7.72 -7.36
N ILE A 114 -10.15 6.86 -8.39
CA ILE A 114 -9.63 5.49 -8.35
C ILE A 114 -8.52 5.34 -9.38
N ARG A 115 -7.38 4.80 -8.95
CA ARG A 115 -6.25 4.44 -9.80
C ARG A 115 -5.77 3.02 -9.50
N SER A 116 -5.64 2.21 -10.53
CA SER A 116 -5.01 0.89 -10.43
C SER A 116 -3.55 0.96 -10.86
N PHE A 117 -2.70 0.19 -10.18
CA PHE A 117 -1.30 -0.02 -10.54
C PHE A 117 -1.02 -1.51 -10.65
N ALA A 118 -0.20 -1.87 -11.64
CA ALA A 118 0.38 -3.21 -11.69
C ALA A 118 1.45 -3.35 -10.60
N ALA A 119 1.48 -4.48 -9.91
CA ALA A 119 2.64 -4.95 -9.17
C ALA A 119 3.74 -5.35 -10.18
N ARG A 120 4.36 -4.37 -10.88
CA ARG A 120 5.43 -4.62 -11.87
C ARG A 120 6.61 -5.34 -11.22
N ASP A 121 7.54 -5.88 -12.04
CA ASP A 121 8.76 -6.70 -11.77
C ASP A 121 9.74 -6.22 -10.67
N ARG A 122 9.30 -5.43 -9.70
CA ARG A 122 9.99 -5.30 -8.43
C ARG A 122 10.11 -6.68 -7.80
N LEU A 123 11.26 -6.90 -7.16
CA LEU A 123 11.52 -7.96 -6.19
C LEU A 123 10.66 -7.77 -4.91
N GLY A 124 9.35 -7.55 -5.07
CA GLY A 124 8.41 -7.16 -4.02
C GLY A 124 8.07 -5.66 -4.07
N GLY A 125 6.78 -5.34 -4.18
CA GLY A 125 6.22 -4.14 -3.56
C GLY A 125 5.63 -3.02 -4.39
N LEU A 126 5.01 -2.06 -3.67
CA LEU A 126 4.42 -0.84 -4.24
C LEU A 126 5.44 -0.16 -5.14
N SER A 127 5.08 0.13 -6.39
CA SER A 127 5.96 0.85 -7.31
C SER A 127 6.26 2.28 -6.83
N ASP A 128 7.37 2.91 -7.25
CA ASP A 128 7.67 4.31 -6.89
C ASP A 128 6.56 5.25 -7.36
N LEU A 129 5.92 4.85 -8.45
CA LEU A 129 4.75 5.54 -8.99
C LEU A 129 3.53 5.39 -8.07
N ALA A 130 3.27 4.19 -7.55
CA ALA A 130 2.19 3.98 -6.58
C ALA A 130 2.43 4.76 -5.30
N PHE A 131 3.66 4.77 -4.77
CA PHE A 131 4.01 5.61 -3.62
C PHE A 131 3.79 7.09 -3.90
N GLY A 132 4.30 7.60 -5.02
CA GLY A 132 4.10 9.01 -5.41
C GLY A 132 2.63 9.36 -5.57
N ALA A 133 1.80 8.42 -6.05
CA ALA A 133 0.36 8.57 -6.11
C ALA A 133 -0.27 8.63 -4.71
N VAL A 134 0.15 7.77 -3.76
CA VAL A 134 -0.33 7.82 -2.38
C VAL A 134 -0.04 9.19 -1.76
N VAL A 135 1.20 9.68 -1.87
CA VAL A 135 1.61 10.97 -1.30
C VAL A 135 0.79 12.12 -1.89
N LEU A 136 0.64 12.17 -3.23
CA LEU A 136 -0.19 13.20 -3.85
C LEU A 136 -1.65 13.09 -3.44
N MET A 137 -2.22 11.89 -3.41
CA MET A 137 -3.62 11.71 -3.02
C MET A 137 -3.83 12.05 -1.54
N ARG A 138 -2.86 11.78 -0.67
CA ARG A 138 -2.90 12.18 0.74
C ARG A 138 -2.95 13.70 0.91
N ALA A 139 -2.34 14.46 0.00
CA ALA A 139 -2.37 15.92 0.01
C ALA A 139 -3.66 16.53 -0.58
N LEU A 140 -4.50 15.71 -1.24
CA LEU A 140 -5.68 16.17 -2.00
C LEU A 140 -7.02 15.63 -1.45
N PHE A 141 -7.02 14.43 -0.87
CA PHE A 141 -8.22 13.73 -0.37
C PHE A 141 -8.20 13.61 1.15
N ASP A 142 -9.38 13.47 1.75
CA ASP A 142 -9.53 13.29 3.20
C ASP A 142 -9.18 11.85 3.63
N ARG A 143 -9.43 10.89 2.74
CA ARG A 143 -9.08 9.47 2.90
C ARG A 143 -8.40 8.93 1.66
N VAL A 144 -7.34 8.15 1.84
CA VAL A 144 -6.73 7.36 0.76
C VAL A 144 -6.76 5.89 1.14
N VAL A 145 -7.44 5.05 0.36
CA VAL A 145 -7.44 3.59 0.55
C VAL A 145 -6.43 2.96 -0.38
N VAL A 146 -5.47 2.20 0.17
CA VAL A 146 -4.46 1.47 -0.59
C VAL A 146 -4.73 -0.03 -0.42
N GLU A 147 -5.25 -0.67 -1.46
CA GLU A 147 -5.54 -2.10 -1.47
C GLU A 147 -4.39 -2.88 -2.09
N THR A 148 -3.91 -3.91 -1.38
CA THR A 148 -2.91 -4.85 -1.91
C THR A 148 -3.55 -5.97 -2.71
N VAL A 149 -2.74 -6.67 -3.51
CA VAL A 149 -3.18 -7.88 -4.24
C VAL A 149 -3.62 -9.00 -3.27
N GLY A 150 -2.95 -9.10 -2.12
CA GLY A 150 -3.14 -10.17 -1.15
C GLY A 150 -2.37 -11.46 -1.45
N VAL A 151 -1.27 -11.39 -2.19
CA VAL A 151 -0.28 -12.48 -2.25
C VAL A 151 1.13 -11.93 -2.04
N GLY A 152 1.85 -12.51 -1.08
CA GLY A 152 3.31 -12.46 -0.99
C GLY A 152 3.88 -11.28 -0.20
N GLN A 153 4.79 -10.53 -0.83
CA GLN A 153 5.57 -9.45 -0.21
C GLN A 153 4.86 -8.09 -0.23
N SER A 154 3.80 -7.95 -1.05
CA SER A 154 3.09 -6.66 -1.22
C SER A 154 2.37 -6.21 0.05
N GLU A 155 2.13 -7.15 0.95
CA GLU A 155 1.53 -6.97 2.26
C GLU A 155 2.45 -6.20 3.22
N ALA A 156 3.77 -6.33 3.07
CA ALA A 156 4.73 -5.53 3.83
C ALA A 156 4.80 -4.09 3.30
N ASP A 157 4.63 -3.89 1.99
CA ASP A 157 4.77 -2.57 1.38
C ASP A 157 3.63 -1.62 1.71
N VAL A 158 2.43 -2.13 2.00
CA VAL A 158 1.33 -1.27 2.45
C VAL A 158 1.64 -0.62 3.80
N ALA A 159 2.46 -1.26 4.64
CA ALA A 159 2.94 -0.69 5.90
C ALA A 159 3.86 0.52 5.68
N LEU A 160 4.53 0.62 4.51
CA LEU A 160 5.37 1.75 4.14
C LEU A 160 4.57 3.02 3.80
N VAL A 161 3.24 2.92 3.67
CA VAL A 161 2.39 4.06 3.26
C VAL A 161 1.15 4.25 4.13
N GLY A 162 0.67 3.20 4.79
CA GLY A 162 -0.55 3.24 5.57
C GLY A 162 -0.34 3.86 6.95
N ASP A 163 -1.09 4.92 7.25
CA ASP A 163 -1.19 5.45 8.60
C ASP A 163 -1.90 4.43 9.50
N THR A 164 -2.96 3.79 8.98
CA THR A 164 -3.67 2.67 9.61
C THR A 164 -3.66 1.46 8.67
N ILE A 165 -3.31 0.28 9.17
CA ILE A 165 -3.32 -1.00 8.45
C ILE A 165 -4.52 -1.82 8.91
N LEU A 166 -5.43 -2.04 7.97
CA LEU A 166 -6.59 -2.90 8.11
C LEU A 166 -6.29 -4.27 7.50
N LEU A 167 -6.26 -5.30 8.33
CA LEU A 167 -6.16 -6.69 7.89
C LEU A 167 -7.56 -7.28 7.74
N ALA A 168 -7.93 -7.63 6.50
CA ALA A 168 -9.11 -8.43 6.22
C ALA A 168 -8.78 -9.92 6.42
N VAL A 169 -9.62 -10.62 7.17
CA VAL A 169 -9.55 -12.06 7.41
C VAL A 169 -10.88 -12.69 7.00
N GLN A 170 -10.85 -13.89 6.44
CA GLN A 170 -12.09 -14.64 6.21
C GLN A 170 -12.25 -15.72 7.28
N PRO A 171 -13.48 -16.07 7.66
CA PRO A 171 -13.71 -17.16 8.58
C PRO A 171 -13.13 -18.47 8.05
N ALA A 172 -12.67 -19.34 8.95
CA ALA A 172 -12.11 -20.64 8.64
C ALA A 172 -10.82 -20.66 7.77
N SER A 173 -10.19 -19.51 7.49
CA SER A 173 -8.80 -19.48 7.00
C SER A 173 -7.86 -19.51 8.21
N GLY A 174 -7.35 -20.70 8.57
CA GLY A 174 -6.39 -20.86 9.68
C GLY A 174 -5.06 -20.11 9.48
N ASP A 175 -4.85 -19.54 8.30
CA ASP A 175 -3.57 -18.98 7.85
C ASP A 175 -3.26 -17.59 8.46
N ALA A 176 -4.26 -16.75 8.70
CA ALA A 176 -4.02 -15.37 9.15
C ALA A 176 -3.32 -15.30 10.52
N LEU A 177 -3.73 -16.16 11.45
CA LEU A 177 -3.11 -16.28 12.77
C LEU A 177 -1.71 -16.88 12.69
N GLN A 178 -1.49 -17.81 11.76
CA GLN A 178 -0.17 -18.41 11.56
C GLN A 178 0.80 -17.39 10.96
N PHE A 179 0.37 -16.51 10.06
CA PHE A 179 1.23 -15.46 9.49
C PHE A 179 1.71 -14.45 10.53
N ILE A 180 0.81 -14.02 11.44
CA ILE A 180 1.19 -13.15 12.56
C ILE A 180 2.18 -13.88 13.48
N LYS A 181 1.87 -15.13 13.88
CA LYS A 181 2.75 -15.92 14.76
C LYS A 181 4.11 -16.24 14.14
N ALA A 182 4.19 -16.39 12.84
CA ALA A 182 5.42 -16.67 12.11
C ALA A 182 6.25 -15.40 11.84
N GLY A 183 5.78 -14.21 12.27
CA GLY A 183 6.46 -12.94 12.01
C GLY A 183 6.49 -12.55 10.53
N VAL A 184 5.62 -13.15 9.72
CA VAL A 184 5.51 -12.85 8.28
C VAL A 184 4.78 -11.52 8.06
N MET A 185 3.96 -11.11 9.02
CA MET A 185 3.25 -9.84 9.03
C MET A 185 3.40 -9.19 10.41
N GLU A 186 3.71 -7.89 10.45
CA GLU A 186 3.61 -7.10 11.68
C GLU A 186 2.15 -7.07 12.17
N LEU A 187 1.94 -6.75 13.45
CA LEU A 187 0.59 -6.65 13.99
C LEU A 187 -0.19 -5.55 13.22
N PRO A 188 -1.37 -5.87 12.67
CA PRO A 188 -2.21 -4.86 12.01
C PRO A 188 -2.73 -3.87 13.04
N ASP A 189 -3.13 -2.68 12.61
CA ASP A 189 -3.70 -1.68 13.51
C ASP A 189 -5.19 -1.97 13.80
N VAL A 190 -5.91 -2.53 12.83
CA VAL A 190 -7.31 -2.98 12.94
C VAL A 190 -7.50 -4.29 12.15
N VAL A 191 -8.37 -5.18 12.63
CA VAL A 191 -8.72 -6.41 11.91
C VAL A 191 -10.20 -6.41 11.54
N ALA A 192 -10.53 -6.88 10.34
CA ALA A 192 -11.88 -7.12 9.89
C ALA A 192 -12.09 -8.59 9.51
N VAL A 193 -12.87 -9.32 10.30
CA VAL A 193 -13.40 -10.63 9.92
C VAL A 193 -14.55 -10.41 8.95
N THR A 194 -14.31 -10.74 7.69
CA THR A 194 -15.25 -10.59 6.58
C THR A 194 -16.33 -11.68 6.58
N LYS A 195 -17.33 -11.53 5.69
CA LYS A 195 -18.38 -12.54 5.44
C LYS A 195 -19.17 -12.89 6.72
N ALA A 196 -19.47 -11.91 7.57
CA ALA A 196 -20.23 -12.09 8.82
C ALA A 196 -21.58 -12.81 8.62
N ASP A 197 -22.15 -12.73 7.42
CA ASP A 197 -23.37 -13.40 6.98
C ASP A 197 -23.35 -14.93 7.12
N ILE A 198 -22.17 -15.56 7.22
CA ILE A 198 -22.08 -17.00 7.51
C ILE A 198 -22.30 -17.36 9.00
N GLY A 199 -22.55 -16.35 9.84
CA GLY A 199 -23.04 -16.52 11.21
C GLY A 199 -22.03 -17.13 12.19
N PRO A 200 -22.31 -18.30 12.81
CA PRO A 200 -21.49 -18.83 13.90
C PRO A 200 -20.00 -19.02 13.58
N ALA A 201 -19.68 -19.40 12.33
CA ALA A 201 -18.29 -19.58 11.92
C ALA A 201 -17.49 -18.27 11.94
N ALA A 202 -18.10 -17.15 11.54
CA ALA A 202 -17.44 -15.86 11.54
C ALA A 202 -17.25 -15.30 12.96
N ARG A 203 -18.22 -15.53 13.86
CA ARG A 203 -18.08 -15.17 15.28
C ARG A 203 -16.93 -15.93 15.96
N ARG A 204 -16.82 -17.24 15.72
CA ARG A 204 -15.69 -18.04 16.23
C ARG A 204 -14.34 -17.51 15.73
N ALA A 205 -14.24 -17.19 14.44
CA ALA A 205 -13.01 -16.64 13.87
C ALA A 205 -12.63 -15.29 14.51
N ARG A 206 -13.60 -14.41 14.78
CA ARG A 206 -13.37 -13.17 15.54
C ARG A 206 -12.83 -13.46 16.94
N ASP A 207 -13.48 -14.35 17.70
CA ASP A 207 -13.11 -14.65 19.09
C ASP A 207 -11.70 -15.27 19.19
N GLU A 208 -11.37 -16.15 18.25
CA GLU A 208 -10.02 -16.75 18.12
C GLU A 208 -8.96 -15.69 17.78
N LEU A 209 -9.27 -14.75 16.88
CA LEU A 209 -8.39 -13.65 16.52
C LEU A 209 -8.16 -12.68 17.68
N GLU A 210 -9.22 -12.25 18.36
CA GLU A 210 -9.13 -11.37 19.54
C GLU A 210 -8.24 -11.99 20.63
N SER A 211 -8.47 -13.27 20.92
CA SER A 211 -7.67 -14.01 21.91
C SER A 211 -6.20 -14.07 21.51
N ALA A 212 -5.91 -14.38 20.25
CA ALA A 212 -4.54 -14.48 19.78
C ALA A 212 -3.82 -13.14 19.70
N LEU A 213 -4.50 -12.06 19.28
CA LEU A 213 -3.94 -10.71 19.26
C LEU A 213 -3.63 -10.21 20.66
N THR A 214 -4.49 -10.51 21.63
CA THR A 214 -4.25 -10.19 23.04
C THR A 214 -3.01 -10.91 23.57
N LEU A 215 -2.83 -12.19 23.21
CA LEU A 215 -1.64 -12.97 23.60
C LEU A 215 -0.35 -12.55 22.87
N ALA A 216 -0.47 -12.07 21.64
CA ALA A 216 0.67 -11.61 20.83
C ALA A 216 1.09 -10.16 21.15
N SER A 217 0.18 -9.37 21.73
CA SER A 217 0.46 -7.99 22.11
C SER A 217 1.37 -7.95 23.35
N PRO A 218 2.47 -7.18 23.32
CA PRO A 218 3.25 -6.92 24.52
C PRO A 218 2.39 -6.37 25.67
N ASN A 219 2.74 -6.69 26.92
CA ASN A 219 2.00 -6.20 28.09
C ASN A 219 1.97 -4.66 28.21
N ASP A 220 2.92 -3.98 27.59
CA ASP A 220 3.04 -2.51 27.53
C ASP A 220 2.60 -1.94 26.17
N ALA A 221 1.91 -2.73 25.35
CA ALA A 221 1.38 -2.27 24.07
C ALA A 221 0.45 -1.07 24.29
N ARG A 222 0.77 0.05 23.64
CA ARG A 222 -0.05 1.28 23.70
C ARG A 222 -1.35 1.17 22.88
N TRP A 223 -1.43 0.16 22.01
CA TRP A 223 -2.57 -0.11 21.16
C TRP A 223 -2.75 -1.62 21.02
N THR A 224 -3.98 -2.10 21.25
CA THR A 224 -4.36 -3.49 20.98
C THR A 224 -5.31 -3.49 19.79
N PRO A 225 -4.97 -4.20 18.69
CA PRO A 225 -5.77 -4.13 17.47
C PRO A 225 -7.19 -4.66 17.70
N PRO A 226 -8.24 -3.85 17.51
CA PRO A 226 -9.61 -4.31 17.65
C PRO A 226 -10.03 -5.14 16.44
N VAL A 227 -10.93 -6.11 16.67
CA VAL A 227 -11.44 -7.00 15.63
C VAL A 227 -12.91 -6.66 15.34
N ALA A 228 -13.19 -6.18 14.13
CA ALA A 228 -14.56 -5.98 13.65
C ALA A 228 -15.06 -7.23 12.92
N LEU A 229 -16.31 -7.62 13.16
CA LEU A 229 -17.01 -8.63 12.36
C LEU A 229 -17.90 -7.92 11.35
N ILE A 230 -17.69 -8.15 10.05
CA ILE A 230 -18.35 -7.38 8.99
C ILE A 230 -18.88 -8.26 7.85
N SER A 231 -19.92 -7.78 7.16
CA SER A 231 -20.30 -8.25 5.82
C SER A 231 -20.35 -7.08 4.85
N SER A 232 -19.41 -7.02 3.92
CA SER A 232 -19.36 -5.96 2.90
C SER A 232 -20.57 -5.97 1.96
N GLN A 233 -21.29 -7.09 1.86
CA GLN A 233 -22.48 -7.22 1.01
C GLN A 233 -23.71 -6.62 1.67
N THR A 234 -23.95 -6.92 2.95
CA THR A 234 -25.13 -6.46 3.68
C THR A 234 -24.92 -5.11 4.37
N GLY A 235 -23.66 -4.71 4.57
CA GLY A 235 -23.28 -3.54 5.35
C GLY A 235 -23.18 -3.80 6.86
N GLU A 236 -23.48 -5.02 7.31
CA GLU A 236 -23.38 -5.40 8.71
C GLU A 236 -21.96 -5.14 9.25
N GLY A 237 -21.88 -4.52 10.42
CA GLY A 237 -20.62 -4.28 11.15
C GLY A 237 -19.74 -3.15 10.60
N LEU A 238 -20.09 -2.51 9.47
CA LEU A 238 -19.28 -1.43 8.89
C LEU A 238 -19.18 -0.20 9.80
N ASP A 239 -20.24 0.14 10.54
CA ASP A 239 -20.20 1.24 11.51
C ASP A 239 -19.25 0.95 12.68
N ALA A 240 -19.21 -0.29 13.17
CA ALA A 240 -18.27 -0.71 14.20
C ALA A 240 -16.83 -0.63 13.69
N LEU A 241 -16.58 -1.11 12.47
CA LEU A 241 -15.29 -0.96 11.81
C LEU A 241 -14.89 0.53 11.68
N ALA A 242 -15.82 1.40 11.28
CA ALA A 242 -15.57 2.84 11.20
C ALA A 242 -15.19 3.45 12.55
N GLY A 243 -15.83 2.99 13.63
CA GLY A 243 -15.49 3.35 15.01
C GLY A 243 -14.06 2.98 15.36
N HIS A 244 -13.65 1.74 15.05
CA HIS A 244 -12.28 1.27 15.28
C HIS A 244 -11.24 2.07 14.47
N LEU A 245 -11.51 2.34 13.19
CA LEU A 245 -10.64 3.16 12.34
C LEU A 245 -10.50 4.59 12.89
N SER A 246 -11.59 5.18 13.36
CA SER A 246 -11.60 6.53 13.95
C SER A 246 -10.84 6.56 15.29
N ALA A 247 -10.97 5.51 16.10
CA ALA A 247 -10.24 5.38 17.35
C ALA A 247 -8.71 5.26 17.12
N HIS A 248 -8.28 4.49 16.11
CA HIS A 248 -6.87 4.39 15.77
C HIS A 248 -6.31 5.71 15.21
N SER A 249 -7.07 6.38 14.33
CA SER A 249 -6.73 7.73 13.87
C SER A 249 -6.51 8.68 15.06
N ALA A 250 -7.47 8.73 16.01
CA ALA A 250 -7.31 9.56 17.21
C ALA A 250 -6.09 9.17 18.06
N PHE A 251 -5.79 7.88 18.17
CA PHE A 251 -4.60 7.38 18.85
C PHE A 251 -3.30 7.89 18.19
N LEU A 252 -3.22 7.90 16.87
CA LEU A 252 -2.06 8.40 16.12
C LEU A 252 -1.87 9.91 16.24
N GLN A 253 -2.96 10.67 16.39
CA GLN A 253 -2.92 12.13 16.55
C GLN A 253 -2.38 12.59 17.93
N THR A 254 -2.16 11.65 18.86
CA THR A 254 -1.62 11.97 20.18
C THR A 254 -0.10 11.72 20.25
N ASP A 255 0.61 12.52 21.03
CA ASP A 255 2.06 12.42 21.28
C ASP A 255 2.96 12.37 20.03
N GLY A 256 2.51 12.96 18.91
CA GLY A 256 3.27 13.01 17.66
C GLY A 256 3.50 11.65 17.00
N ARG A 257 2.65 10.65 17.30
CA ARG A 257 2.81 9.27 16.82
C ARG A 257 2.65 9.16 15.30
N LEU A 258 1.74 9.93 14.71
CA LEU A 258 1.54 9.96 13.27
C LEU A 258 2.79 10.45 12.54
N GLU A 259 3.40 11.54 13.01
CA GLU A 259 4.62 12.10 12.44
C GLU A 259 5.80 11.13 12.57
N GLN A 260 5.95 10.50 13.73
CA GLN A 260 6.98 9.48 13.95
C GLN A 260 6.80 8.28 13.01
N ARG A 261 5.56 7.80 12.86
CA ARG A 261 5.23 6.70 11.94
C ARG A 261 5.55 7.06 10.50
N ARG A 262 5.08 8.22 10.03
CA ARG A 262 5.35 8.70 8.66
C ARG A 262 6.83 8.92 8.38
N ARG A 263 7.60 9.39 9.37
CA ARG A 263 9.06 9.50 9.27
C ARG A 263 9.73 8.13 9.13
N ALA A 264 9.38 7.17 9.98
CA ALA A 264 9.92 5.81 9.89
C ALA A 264 9.58 5.15 8.53
N GLN A 265 8.37 5.37 8.05
CA GLN A 265 7.93 4.94 6.71
C GLN A 265 8.77 5.57 5.59
N ALA A 266 9.02 6.89 5.65
CA ALA A 266 9.85 7.58 4.69
C ALA A 266 11.30 7.06 4.66
N GLU A 267 11.90 6.83 5.84
CA GLU A 267 13.24 6.25 5.97
C GLU A 267 13.30 4.84 5.38
N ALA A 268 12.36 3.96 5.74
CA ALA A 268 12.25 2.60 5.21
C ALA A 268 12.07 2.61 3.67
N ARG A 269 11.24 3.52 3.15
CA ARG A 269 11.02 3.68 1.72
C ARG A 269 12.28 4.10 0.98
N ILE A 270 13.05 5.06 1.50
CA ILE A 270 14.30 5.51 0.87
C ILE A 270 15.25 4.32 0.71
N VAL A 271 15.40 3.51 1.75
CA VAL A 271 16.23 2.30 1.72
C VAL A 271 15.71 1.31 0.67
N ALA A 272 14.39 1.04 0.64
CA ALA A 272 13.78 0.14 -0.34
C ALA A 272 13.98 0.64 -1.78
N ALA A 273 13.79 1.94 -2.03
CA ALA A 273 13.96 2.56 -3.34
C ALA A 273 15.42 2.47 -3.83
N LEU A 274 16.40 2.72 -2.95
CA LEU A 274 17.82 2.58 -3.27
C LEU A 274 18.18 1.13 -3.60
N ARG A 275 17.76 0.17 -2.78
CA ARG A 275 17.96 -1.27 -3.04
C ARG A 275 17.41 -1.69 -4.38
N SER A 276 16.18 -1.27 -4.70
CA SER A 276 15.55 -1.59 -5.99
C SER A 276 16.33 -0.98 -7.16
N ARG A 277 16.61 0.33 -7.12
CA ARG A 277 17.29 1.04 -8.22
C ARG A 277 18.67 0.48 -8.50
N PHE A 278 19.51 0.35 -7.47
CA PHE A 278 20.87 -0.13 -7.62
C PHE A 278 20.95 -1.65 -7.84
N GLY A 279 19.97 -2.41 -7.33
CA GLY A 279 19.83 -3.83 -7.67
C GLY A 279 19.55 -4.03 -9.15
N THR A 280 18.58 -3.31 -9.73
CA THR A 280 18.28 -3.39 -11.17
C THR A 280 19.45 -2.91 -12.03
N GLU A 281 20.10 -1.80 -11.67
CA GLU A 281 21.26 -1.31 -12.42
C GLU A 281 22.45 -2.26 -12.32
N GLY A 282 22.71 -2.81 -11.14
CA GLY A 282 23.76 -3.80 -10.91
C GLY A 282 23.56 -5.06 -11.76
N VAL A 283 22.33 -5.57 -11.81
CA VAL A 283 21.97 -6.69 -12.68
C VAL A 283 22.23 -6.35 -14.14
N ARG A 284 21.80 -5.18 -14.63
CA ARG A 284 22.06 -4.76 -16.03
C ARG A 284 23.56 -4.63 -16.32
N ALA A 285 24.32 -4.07 -15.40
CA ALA A 285 25.75 -3.86 -15.53
C ALA A 285 26.56 -5.16 -15.49
N ALA A 286 26.09 -6.19 -14.79
CA ALA A 286 26.76 -7.47 -14.62
C ALA A 286 26.28 -8.58 -15.58
N LEU A 287 25.04 -8.50 -16.09
CA LEU A 287 24.40 -9.52 -16.94
C LEU A 287 25.25 -9.91 -18.16
N GLY A 288 25.87 -8.93 -18.82
CA GLY A 288 26.74 -9.16 -19.98
C GLY A 288 28.01 -9.98 -19.66
N GLY A 289 28.53 -9.91 -18.43
CA GLY A 289 29.67 -10.74 -17.97
C GLY A 289 29.26 -12.08 -17.35
N LEU A 290 28.04 -12.16 -16.81
CA LEU A 290 27.49 -13.35 -16.13
C LEU A 290 27.07 -14.46 -17.10
N LEU A 291 26.52 -14.09 -18.26
CA LEU A 291 26.03 -15.06 -19.25
C LEU A 291 27.13 -15.61 -20.17
N GLY A 292 28.31 -14.97 -20.19
CA GLY A 292 29.44 -15.37 -21.03
C GLY A 292 30.64 -15.98 -20.30
N SER A 293 30.59 -16.13 -18.97
CA SER A 293 31.73 -16.63 -18.17
C SER A 293 31.66 -18.15 -17.94
N GLU A 294 32.80 -18.83 -18.07
CA GLU A 294 32.97 -20.24 -17.69
C GLU A 294 32.93 -20.41 -16.16
N GLY A 295 32.37 -21.52 -15.66
CA GLY A 295 32.32 -21.84 -14.23
C GLY A 295 30.91 -22.18 -13.72
N GLY A 296 30.80 -22.65 -12.48
CA GLY A 296 29.52 -22.99 -11.84
C GLY A 296 28.70 -21.76 -11.44
N GLN A 297 27.39 -21.93 -11.23
CA GLN A 297 26.44 -20.83 -10.94
C GLN A 297 26.90 -19.90 -9.80
N PHE A 298 27.41 -20.46 -8.70
CA PHE A 298 27.87 -19.68 -7.54
C PHE A 298 29.19 -18.93 -7.80
N GLY A 299 30.09 -19.50 -8.62
CA GLY A 299 31.34 -18.82 -8.99
C GLY A 299 31.08 -17.60 -9.89
N ARG A 300 30.14 -17.73 -10.82
CA ARG A 300 29.69 -16.61 -11.67
C ARG A 300 29.02 -15.51 -10.85
N GLU A 301 28.16 -15.88 -9.90
CA GLU A 301 27.54 -14.94 -8.95
C GLU A 301 28.60 -14.16 -8.15
N ALA A 302 29.55 -14.86 -7.54
CA ALA A 302 30.61 -14.22 -6.76
C ALA A 302 31.49 -13.27 -7.61
N ALA A 303 31.82 -13.66 -8.85
CA ALA A 303 32.56 -12.81 -9.77
C ALA A 303 31.79 -11.54 -10.13
N ALA A 304 30.49 -11.65 -10.38
CA ALA A 304 29.63 -10.49 -10.65
C ALA A 304 29.52 -9.54 -9.45
N ALA A 305 29.34 -10.08 -8.25
CA ALA A 305 29.31 -9.28 -7.03
C ALA A 305 30.62 -8.50 -6.84
N ARG A 306 31.77 -9.16 -7.05
CA ARG A 306 33.09 -8.51 -6.97
C ARG A 306 33.22 -7.37 -7.98
N LEU A 307 32.84 -7.60 -9.24
CA LEU A 307 32.90 -6.58 -10.29
C LEU A 307 32.02 -5.36 -9.96
N LEU A 308 30.82 -5.58 -9.41
CA LEU A 308 29.94 -4.50 -8.97
C LEU A 308 30.54 -3.70 -7.80
N LEU A 309 31.15 -4.38 -6.81
CA LEU A 309 31.81 -3.73 -5.68
C LEU A 309 33.03 -2.91 -6.12
N GLU A 310 33.85 -3.43 -7.03
CA GLU A 310 35.00 -2.71 -7.59
C GLU A 310 34.55 -1.42 -8.29
N ARG A 311 33.48 -1.48 -9.09
CA ARG A 311 32.90 -0.29 -9.75
C ARG A 311 32.35 0.74 -8.75
N LEU A 312 31.69 0.29 -7.68
CA LEU A 312 31.16 1.18 -6.64
C LEU A 312 32.29 1.89 -5.87
N HIS A 313 33.40 1.20 -5.62
CA HIS A 313 34.55 1.78 -4.92
C HIS A 313 35.42 2.68 -5.80
N ALA A 314 35.44 2.48 -7.12
CA ALA A 314 36.19 3.31 -8.05
C ALA A 314 35.62 4.74 -8.24
N VAL A 315 34.41 5.00 -7.74
CA VAL A 315 33.75 6.32 -7.77
C VAL A 315 34.08 7.17 -6.53
N ARG A 316 34.86 6.64 -5.58
CA ARG A 316 35.31 7.36 -4.38
C ARG A 316 36.59 8.16 -4.60
#